data_AF-A0A136NDT3-F1
#
_entry.id   AF-A0A136NDT3-F1
#
_cell.length_a   1.000
_cell.length_b   1.000
_cell.length_c   1.000
_cell.angle_alpha   90.00
_cell.angle_beta   90.00
_cell.angle_gamma   90.00
#
_symmetry.space_group_name_H-M   'P 1'
#
loop_
_entity.id
_entity.type
_entity.pdbx_description
1 polymer ?
#
loop_
_entity_poly.entity_id
_entity_poly.type
_entity_poly.pdbx_seq_one_letter_code
_entity_poly.pdbx_strand_id
1 'polypeptide(L)'
;MKDILLLHGALGAKEQFSDLNHRLSEHYNVFTFSFNGHGGRDLPDEPFSIDMFADEIITFVKANDLKQADIFGYSMGGYAALYAAYKQPGLFGKIFTLATKFDWSPEIAAREIKMLDTGKIKQKVPKFAEELASRHGPDKWENVLKKNRRNDDRTWK
;
A
#
# COMPACT_ATOMS: atom_id res chain seq x y z
N MET A 1 -8.32 0.11 -24.49
CA MET A 1 -7.16 0.56 -23.70
C MET A 1 -6.70 -0.58 -22.81
N LYS A 2 -5.45 -0.59 -22.36
CA LYS A 2 -4.97 -1.61 -21.42
C LYS A 2 -5.37 -1.22 -19.99
N ASP A 3 -5.65 -2.20 -19.14
CA ASP A 3 -5.96 -1.94 -17.73
C ASP A 3 -4.68 -1.74 -16.92
N ILE A 4 -4.69 -0.77 -16.00
CA ILE A 4 -3.61 -0.56 -15.03
C ILE A 4 -4.19 -0.33 -13.63
N LEU A 5 -3.60 -1.01 -12.63
CA LEU A 5 -3.94 -0.85 -11.22
C LEU A 5 -2.85 -0.05 -10.50
N LEU A 6 -3.22 1.04 -9.82
CA LEU A 6 -2.30 1.87 -9.03
C LEU A 6 -2.45 1.55 -7.52
N LEU A 7 -1.34 1.22 -6.86
CA LEU A 7 -1.31 0.75 -5.47
C LEU A 7 -0.41 1.62 -4.58
N HIS A 8 -0.97 2.09 -3.47
CA HIS A 8 -0.33 3.09 -2.60
C HIS A 8 0.64 2.47 -1.60
N GLY A 9 1.45 3.32 -0.96
CA GLY A 9 2.39 2.90 0.09
C GLY A 9 1.75 2.78 1.47
N ALA A 10 2.51 2.37 2.48
CA ALA A 10 2.03 2.11 3.84
C ALA A 10 1.35 3.30 4.54
N LEU A 11 1.63 4.54 4.12
CA LEU A 11 1.01 5.75 4.67
C LEU A 11 0.07 6.43 3.66
N GLY A 12 -0.18 5.77 2.53
CA GLY A 12 -0.93 6.31 1.41
C GLY A 12 -2.39 5.88 1.44
N ALA A 13 -3.12 6.35 0.44
CA ALA A 13 -4.47 5.93 0.09
C ALA A 13 -4.61 6.10 -1.43
N LYS A 14 -5.71 5.65 -2.03
CA LYS A 14 -5.92 5.77 -3.49
C LYS A 14 -5.77 7.20 -4.02
N GLU A 15 -6.13 8.20 -3.20
CA GLU A 15 -6.06 9.62 -3.55
C GLU A 15 -4.63 10.09 -3.85
N GLN A 16 -3.61 9.36 -3.36
CA GLN A 16 -2.20 9.61 -3.68
C GLN A 16 -1.92 9.61 -5.19
N PHE A 17 -2.76 8.92 -5.98
CA PHE A 17 -2.60 8.82 -7.42
C PHE A 17 -3.62 9.62 -8.21
N SER A 18 -4.36 10.58 -7.61
CA SER A 18 -5.38 11.34 -8.33
C SER A 18 -4.83 12.02 -9.61
N ASP A 19 -3.68 12.68 -9.50
CA ASP A 19 -3.03 13.35 -10.63
C ASP A 19 -2.48 12.34 -11.66
N LEU A 20 -1.88 11.24 -11.18
CA LEU A 20 -1.35 10.21 -12.05
C LEU A 20 -2.47 9.49 -12.81
N ASN A 21 -3.57 9.20 -12.12
CA ASN A 21 -4.78 8.64 -12.68
C ASN A 21 -5.31 9.52 -13.81
N HIS A 22 -5.47 10.83 -13.57
CA HIS A 22 -5.93 11.77 -14.58
C HIS A 22 -5.04 11.73 -15.84
N ARG A 23 -3.71 11.77 -15.66
CA ARG A 23 -2.76 11.74 -16.78
C ARG A 23 -2.71 10.40 -17.53
N LEU A 24 -2.92 9.27 -16.83
CA LEU A 24 -2.90 7.94 -17.44
C LEU A 24 -4.23 7.55 -18.08
N SER A 25 -5.34 8.21 -17.71
CA SER A 25 -6.68 7.87 -18.21
C SER A 25 -6.83 8.07 -19.72
N GLU A 26 -5.94 8.84 -20.35
CA GLU A 26 -5.87 9.00 -21.81
C GLU A 26 -5.32 7.75 -22.54
N HIS A 27 -4.65 6.85 -21.82
CA HIS A 27 -3.92 5.71 -22.39
C HIS A 27 -4.33 4.36 -21.78
N TYR A 28 -4.79 4.36 -20.54
CA TYR A 28 -5.15 3.18 -19.76
C TYR A 28 -6.55 3.28 -19.18
N ASN A 29 -7.19 2.13 -18.97
CA ASN A 29 -8.29 2.06 -18.02
C ASN A 29 -7.66 1.97 -16.62
N VAL A 30 -7.76 3.04 -15.85
CA VAL A 30 -7.06 3.14 -14.56
C VAL A 30 -7.97 2.68 -13.42
N PHE A 31 -7.45 1.75 -12.61
CA PHE A 31 -8.07 1.25 -11.41
C PHE A 31 -7.24 1.65 -10.19
N THR A 32 -7.90 1.97 -9.09
CA THR A 32 -7.26 2.29 -7.80
C THR A 32 -8.13 1.80 -6.67
N PHE A 33 -7.53 1.40 -5.55
CA PHE A 33 -8.24 1.22 -4.29
C PHE A 33 -7.32 1.53 -3.11
N SER A 34 -7.91 1.78 -1.94
CA SER A 34 -7.17 1.88 -0.69
C SER A 34 -7.15 0.51 -0.02
N PHE A 35 -5.99 0.05 0.45
CA PHE A 35 -5.89 -1.16 1.27
C PHE A 35 -6.70 -1.03 2.55
N ASN A 36 -7.06 -2.15 3.18
CA ASN A 36 -7.72 -2.12 4.48
C ASN A 36 -6.95 -1.27 5.50
N GLY A 37 -7.70 -0.56 6.35
CA GLY A 37 -7.22 0.47 7.26
C GLY A 37 -6.76 1.78 6.60
N HIS A 38 -6.65 1.86 5.26
CA HIS A 38 -6.19 3.06 4.57
C HIS A 38 -7.35 3.80 3.89
N GLY A 39 -7.19 5.11 3.68
CA GLY A 39 -8.20 5.93 2.97
C GLY A 39 -9.61 5.86 3.56
N GLY A 40 -9.71 5.79 4.89
CA GLY A 40 -10.99 5.69 5.61
C GLY A 40 -11.63 4.30 5.67
N ARG A 41 -11.05 3.28 5.00
CA ARG A 41 -11.52 1.90 5.09
C ARG A 41 -11.40 1.34 6.50
N ASP A 42 -12.18 0.30 6.76
CA ASP A 42 -12.20 -0.39 8.04
C ASP A 42 -10.80 -0.91 8.39
N LEU A 43 -10.46 -0.71 9.66
CA LEU A 43 -9.22 -1.22 10.22
C LEU A 43 -9.51 -2.64 10.70
N PRO A 44 -8.95 -3.68 10.07
CA PRO A 44 -9.14 -5.08 10.50
C PRO A 44 -8.57 -5.25 11.90
N ASP A 45 -8.96 -6.31 12.62
CA ASP A 45 -8.37 -6.61 13.94
C ASP A 45 -6.99 -7.26 13.79
N GLU A 46 -6.81 -8.02 12.71
CA GLU A 46 -5.59 -8.72 12.35
C GLU A 46 -4.41 -7.74 12.09
N PRO A 47 -3.17 -8.18 12.31
CA PRO A 47 -2.00 -7.42 11.91
C PRO A 47 -1.95 -7.21 10.40
N PHE A 48 -1.42 -6.07 9.96
CA PHE A 48 -1.10 -5.88 8.55
C PHE A 48 0.04 -6.80 8.14
N SER A 49 -0.10 -7.41 6.97
CA SER A 49 0.94 -8.22 6.35
C SER A 49 0.93 -8.04 4.84
N ILE A 50 2.07 -8.30 4.21
CA ILE A 50 2.17 -8.30 2.75
C ILE A 50 1.26 -9.38 2.14
N ASP A 51 1.11 -10.52 2.81
CA ASP A 51 0.22 -11.60 2.39
C ASP A 51 -1.24 -11.15 2.33
N MET A 52 -1.70 -10.45 3.38
CA MET A 52 -3.04 -9.86 3.42
C MET A 52 -3.25 -8.86 2.28
N PHE A 53 -2.32 -7.93 2.07
CA PHE A 53 -2.45 -6.94 0.99
C PHE A 53 -2.39 -7.57 -0.39
N ALA A 54 -1.61 -8.64 -0.58
CA ALA A 54 -1.58 -9.40 -1.82
C ALA A 54 -2.94 -10.06 -2.11
N ASP A 55 -3.58 -10.63 -1.09
CA ASP A 55 -4.92 -11.23 -1.24
C ASP A 55 -5.99 -10.18 -1.57
N GLU A 56 -5.88 -8.97 -1.02
CA GLU A 56 -6.75 -7.86 -1.41
C GLU A 56 -6.58 -7.50 -2.90
N ILE A 57 -5.34 -7.45 -3.41
CA ILE A 57 -5.06 -7.18 -4.83
C ILE A 57 -5.66 -8.26 -5.72
N ILE A 58 -5.43 -9.54 -5.38
CA ILE A 58 -5.95 -10.68 -6.15
C ILE A 58 -7.48 -10.65 -6.17
N THR A 59 -8.10 -10.40 -5.02
CA THR A 59 -9.55 -10.32 -4.87
C THR A 59 -10.10 -9.18 -5.71
N PHE A 60 -9.49 -8.00 -5.65
CA PHE A 60 -9.90 -6.84 -6.44
C PHE A 60 -9.82 -7.12 -7.94
N VAL A 61 -8.70 -7.69 -8.41
CA VAL A 61 -8.49 -8.02 -9.83
C VAL A 61 -9.52 -9.03 -10.32
N LYS A 62 -9.79 -10.10 -9.56
CA LYS A 62 -10.80 -11.12 -9.92
C LYS A 62 -12.21 -10.55 -9.92
N ALA A 63 -12.56 -9.75 -8.91
CA ALA A 63 -13.89 -9.16 -8.79
C ALA A 63 -14.23 -8.18 -9.93
N ASN A 64 -13.22 -7.56 -10.54
CA ASN A 64 -13.37 -6.64 -11.66
C ASN A 64 -13.10 -7.30 -13.03
N ASP A 65 -12.94 -8.63 -13.10
CA ASP A 65 -12.57 -9.40 -14.30
C ASP A 65 -11.35 -8.83 -15.05
N LEU A 66 -10.37 -8.30 -14.31
CA LEU A 66 -9.17 -7.70 -14.90
C LEU A 66 -8.21 -8.81 -15.35
N LYS A 67 -8.06 -8.96 -16.66
CA LYS A 67 -7.19 -9.99 -17.26
C LYS A 67 -5.86 -9.38 -17.64
N GLN A 68 -4.78 -9.83 -16.99
CA GLN A 68 -3.41 -9.39 -17.32
C GLN A 68 -3.23 -7.85 -17.20
N ALA A 69 -3.94 -7.24 -16.26
CA ALA A 69 -3.76 -5.82 -15.96
C ALA A 69 -2.34 -5.52 -15.51
N ASP A 70 -1.78 -4.40 -15.97
CA ASP A 70 -0.51 -3.90 -15.47
C ASP A 70 -0.70 -3.35 -14.06
N ILE A 71 0.36 -3.34 -13.26
CA ILE A 71 0.35 -2.76 -11.91
C ILE A 71 1.43 -1.71 -11.80
N PHE A 72 1.08 -0.56 -11.25
CA PHE A 72 2.05 0.37 -10.68
C PHE A 72 1.92 0.37 -9.16
N GLY A 73 2.98 -0.02 -8.45
CA GLY A 73 3.01 -0.07 -7.00
C GLY A 73 4.06 0.84 -6.39
N TYR A 74 3.63 1.71 -5.48
CA TYR A 74 4.53 2.55 -4.71
C TYR A 74 4.86 1.89 -3.36
N SER A 75 6.15 1.74 -3.06
CA SER A 75 6.67 1.24 -1.79
C SER A 75 6.00 -0.09 -1.38
N MET A 76 5.25 -0.11 -0.27
CA MET A 76 4.46 -1.27 0.18
C MET A 76 3.57 -1.86 -0.93
N GLY A 77 2.90 -1.01 -1.72
CA GLY A 77 2.04 -1.46 -2.81
C GLY A 77 2.79 -2.20 -3.91
N GLY A 78 4.05 -1.83 -4.17
CA GLY A 78 4.90 -2.56 -5.11
C GLY A 78 5.33 -3.93 -4.57
N TYR A 79 5.66 -4.00 -3.28
CA TYR A 79 6.01 -5.26 -2.63
C TYR A 79 4.81 -6.23 -2.58
N ALA A 80 3.63 -5.72 -2.22
CA ALA A 80 2.38 -6.49 -2.22
C ALA A 80 1.99 -6.98 -3.63
N ALA A 81 2.18 -6.15 -4.67
CA ALA A 81 1.92 -6.55 -6.06
C ALA A 81 2.82 -7.71 -6.52
N LEU A 82 4.11 -7.66 -6.19
CA LEU A 82 5.05 -8.73 -6.54
C LEU A 82 4.74 -10.02 -5.78
N TYR A 83 4.38 -9.91 -4.50
CA TYR A 83 3.96 -11.05 -3.70
C TYR A 83 2.63 -11.65 -4.22
N ALA A 84 1.68 -10.83 -4.66
CA ALA A 84 0.45 -11.28 -5.31
C ALA A 84 0.75 -12.06 -6.61
N ALA A 85 1.66 -11.56 -7.44
CA ALA A 85 2.08 -12.24 -8.67
C ALA A 85 2.80 -13.56 -8.41
N TYR A 86 3.56 -13.65 -7.31
CA TYR A 86 4.13 -14.91 -6.84
C TYR A 86 3.03 -15.91 -6.43
N LYS A 87 1.98 -15.46 -5.70
CA LYS A 87 0.85 -16.31 -5.28
C LYS A 87 -0.07 -16.75 -6.42
N GLN A 88 -0.18 -15.95 -7.48
CA GLN A 88 -1.05 -16.23 -8.63
C GLN A 88 -0.29 -15.98 -9.95
N PRO A 89 0.62 -16.89 -10.34
CA PRO A 89 1.37 -16.75 -11.59
C PRO A 89 0.45 -16.62 -12.80
N GLY A 90 0.74 -15.64 -13.67
CA GLY A 90 -0.03 -15.41 -14.89
C GLY A 90 -1.36 -14.66 -14.71
N LEU A 91 -1.69 -14.18 -13.51
CA LEU A 91 -2.86 -13.33 -13.29
C LEU A 91 -2.63 -11.89 -13.76
N PHE A 92 -1.42 -11.37 -13.56
CA PHE A 92 -1.05 -9.97 -13.79
C PHE A 92 -0.17 -9.80 -15.03
N GLY A 93 -0.21 -8.61 -15.62
CA GLY A 93 0.67 -8.18 -16.68
C GLY A 93 2.05 -7.72 -16.15
N LYS A 94 2.49 -6.55 -16.59
CA LYS A 94 3.74 -5.93 -16.13
C LYS A 94 3.55 -5.29 -14.75
N ILE A 95 4.56 -5.40 -13.90
CA ILE A 95 4.58 -4.75 -12.58
C ILE A 95 5.69 -3.71 -12.56
N PHE A 96 5.30 -2.46 -12.36
CA PHE A 96 6.16 -1.30 -12.22
C PHE A 96 6.23 -0.93 -10.74
N THR A 97 7.43 -0.90 -10.17
CA THR A 97 7.63 -0.54 -8.77
C THR A 97 8.38 0.78 -8.63
N LEU A 98 7.95 1.62 -7.69
CA LEU A 98 8.66 2.84 -7.32
C LEU A 98 8.93 2.85 -5.81
N ALA A 99 10.18 3.14 -5.41
CA ALA A 99 10.61 3.17 -4.00
C ALA A 99 10.23 1.90 -3.20
N THR A 100 10.18 0.75 -3.88
CA THR A 100 9.91 -0.56 -3.28
C THR A 100 11.20 -1.17 -2.81
N LYS A 101 11.25 -1.54 -1.52
CA LYS A 101 12.44 -2.12 -0.92
C LYS A 101 12.40 -3.65 -1.05
N PHE A 102 13.48 -4.21 -1.56
CA PHE A 102 13.67 -5.66 -1.71
C PHE A 102 14.63 -6.23 -0.69
N ASP A 103 15.70 -5.49 -0.39
CA ASP A 103 16.70 -5.88 0.59
C ASP A 103 16.23 -5.48 1.99
N TRP A 104 15.71 -6.46 2.71
CA TRP A 104 15.25 -6.31 4.09
C TRP A 104 16.18 -7.02 5.05
N SER A 105 16.67 -6.27 6.03
CA SER A 105 17.39 -6.78 7.20
C SER A 105 16.71 -6.31 8.48
N PRO A 106 16.96 -6.97 9.63
CA PRO A 106 16.46 -6.50 10.93
C PRO A 106 16.83 -5.04 11.21
N GLU A 107 18.03 -4.60 10.84
CA GLU A 107 18.51 -3.23 11.02
C GLU A 107 17.72 -2.24 10.15
N ILE A 108 17.46 -2.62 8.90
CA ILE A 108 16.66 -1.83 7.98
C ILE A 108 15.23 -1.71 8.51
N ALA A 109 14.62 -2.82 8.91
CA ALA A 109 13.27 -2.82 9.46
C ALA A 109 13.17 -1.95 10.73
N ALA A 110 14.14 -2.06 11.64
CA ALA A 110 14.21 -1.23 12.84
C ALA A 110 14.32 0.27 12.52
N ARG A 111 14.99 0.65 11.42
CA ARG A 111 15.05 2.04 10.95
C ARG A 111 13.69 2.52 10.40
N GLU A 112 13.02 1.71 9.60
CA GLU A 112 11.69 2.03 9.06
C GLU A 112 10.65 2.21 10.18
N ILE A 113 10.63 1.31 11.17
CA ILE A 113 9.71 1.39 12.33
C ILE A 113 9.88 2.69 13.12
N LYS A 114 11.10 3.22 13.21
CA LYS A 114 11.37 4.51 13.89
C LYS A 114 10.78 5.71 13.15
N MET A 115 10.64 5.62 11.83
CA MET A 115 10.06 6.69 11.00
C MET A 115 8.54 6.75 11.10
N LEU A 116 7.90 5.65 11.48
CA LEU A 116 6.45 5.54 11.64
C LEU A 116 5.93 5.98 13.03
N ASP A 117 6.80 6.55 13.88
CA ASP A 117 6.45 6.96 15.23
C ASP A 117 5.51 8.18 15.23
N THR A 118 4.25 7.99 15.65
CA THR A 118 3.21 9.02 15.59
C THR A 118 3.54 10.25 16.43
N GLY A 119 4.17 10.05 17.60
CA GLY A 119 4.60 11.14 18.48
C GLY A 119 5.69 12.00 17.83
N LYS A 120 6.70 11.36 17.23
CA LYS A 120 7.75 12.09 16.49
C LYS A 120 7.21 12.79 15.25
N ILE A 121 6.28 12.17 14.52
CA ILE A 121 5.66 12.78 13.34
C ILE A 121 4.90 14.04 13.74
N LYS A 122 4.04 13.98 14.77
CA LYS A 122 3.34 15.16 15.30
C LYS A 122 4.28 16.28 15.72
N GLN A 123 5.37 15.93 16.41
CA GLN A 123 6.32 16.91 16.94
C GLN A 123 7.17 17.56 15.84
N LYS A 124 7.67 16.77 14.88
CA LYS A 124 8.68 17.23 13.91
C LYS A 124 8.08 17.66 12.57
N VAL A 125 6.94 17.09 12.18
CA VAL A 125 6.32 17.32 10.88
C VAL A 125 4.80 17.45 11.03
N PRO A 126 4.31 18.47 11.76
CA PRO A 126 2.89 18.59 12.11
C PRO A 126 1.95 18.64 10.89
N LYS A 127 2.36 19.31 9.80
CA LYS A 127 1.60 19.31 8.55
C LYS A 127 1.40 17.91 7.97
N PHE A 128 2.42 17.05 8.05
CA PHE A 128 2.30 15.66 7.61
C PHE A 128 1.36 14.85 8.51
N ALA A 129 1.34 15.15 9.82
CA ALA A 129 0.35 14.54 10.73
C ALA A 129 -1.09 14.97 10.36
N GLU A 130 -1.31 16.23 10.02
CA GLU A 130 -2.60 16.74 9.54
C GLU A 130 -3.03 16.08 8.23
N GLU A 131 -2.10 15.90 7.28
CA GLU A 131 -2.36 15.18 6.04
C GLU A 131 -2.74 13.71 6.30
N LEU A 132 -2.05 13.04 7.23
CA LEU A 132 -2.39 11.66 7.61
C LEU A 132 -3.76 11.58 8.28
N ALA A 133 -4.07 12.52 9.16
CA ALA A 133 -5.38 12.63 9.80
C ALA A 133 -6.50 12.89 8.77
N SER A 134 -6.26 13.77 7.79
CA SER A 134 -7.19 14.02 6.69
C SER A 134 -7.39 12.77 5.82
N ARG A 135 -6.30 12.07 5.48
CA ARG A 135 -6.30 10.90 4.60
C ARG A 135 -6.97 9.67 5.22
N HIS A 136 -6.71 9.40 6.48
CA HIS A 136 -7.13 8.15 7.14
C HIS A 136 -8.29 8.35 8.13
N GLY A 137 -8.60 9.59 8.49
CA GLY A 137 -9.53 9.96 9.54
C GLY A 137 -8.80 10.40 10.81
N PRO A 138 -9.31 11.42 11.52
CA PRO A 138 -8.61 12.08 12.63
C PRO A 138 -8.29 11.12 13.79
N ASP A 139 -9.14 10.14 14.03
CA ASP A 139 -8.99 9.16 15.11
C ASP A 139 -8.35 7.83 14.66
N LYS A 140 -8.17 7.66 13.34
CA LYS A 140 -7.76 6.38 12.74
C LYS A 140 -6.31 6.36 12.30
N TRP A 141 -5.77 7.49 11.82
CA TRP A 141 -4.45 7.52 11.19
C TRP A 141 -3.33 6.97 12.10
N GLU A 142 -3.36 7.27 13.40
CA GLU A 142 -2.36 6.73 14.34
C GLU A 142 -2.41 5.21 14.45
N ASN A 143 -3.61 4.62 14.36
CA ASN A 143 -3.77 3.18 14.43
C ASN A 143 -3.25 2.52 13.15
N VAL A 144 -3.42 3.16 11.99
CA VAL A 144 -2.79 2.73 10.72
C VAL A 144 -1.27 2.68 10.88
N LEU A 145 -0.67 3.75 11.41
CA LEU A 145 0.77 3.81 11.64
C LEU A 145 1.24 2.77 12.67
N LYS A 146 0.51 2.60 13.77
CA LYS A 146 0.82 1.57 14.78
C LYS A 146 0.77 0.16 14.21
N LYS A 147 -0.19 -0.14 13.32
CA LYS A 147 -0.27 -1.44 12.65
C LYS A 147 0.84 -1.64 11.63
N ASN A 148 1.21 -0.60 10.88
CA ASN A 148 2.38 -0.63 9.99
C ASN A 148 3.72 -0.77 10.75
N ARG A 149 3.79 -0.32 12.01
CA ARG A 149 4.99 -0.46 12.86
C ARG A 149 5.18 -1.86 13.43
N ARG A 150 4.11 -2.64 13.58
CA ARG A 150 4.20 -3.97 14.19
C ARG A 150 4.87 -4.91 13.20
N ASN A 151 6.19 -5.02 13.33
CA ASN A 151 6.89 -6.23 12.96
C ASN A 151 6.40 -7.33 13.89
N ASP A 152 5.85 -8.36 13.28
CA ASP A 152 5.78 -9.68 13.85
C ASP A 152 7.18 -10.08 14.36
N ASP A 153 7.27 -10.44 15.64
CA ASP A 153 8.42 -11.16 16.21
C ASP A 153 8.52 -12.61 15.65
N ARG A 154 7.72 -12.93 14.63
CA ARG A 154 7.64 -14.20 13.93
C ARG A 154 7.79 -13.89 12.42
N THR A 155 8.42 -14.79 11.67
CA THR A 155 8.64 -14.71 10.22
C THR A 155 9.85 -13.88 9.72
N TRP A 156 11.02 -14.15 10.32
CA TRP A 156 12.28 -14.24 9.55
C TRP A 156 12.76 -15.69 9.44
N LYS A 157 11.83 -16.64 9.37
CA LYS A 157 12.09 -18.04 9.05
C LYS A 157 11.41 -18.39 7.74
#